data_AF-A0A316MZY2-F1
#
_entry.id   AF-A0A316MZY2-F1
#
_cell.length_a   1.000
_cell.length_b   1.000
_cell.length_c   1.000
_cell.angle_alpha   90.00
_cell.angle_beta   90.00
_cell.angle_gamma   90.00
#
_symmetry.space_group_name_H-M   'P 1'
#
loop_
_entity.id
_entity.type
_entity.pdbx_description
1 polymer ?
#
loop_
_entity_poly.entity_id
_entity_poly.type
_entity_poly.pdbx_seq_one_letter_code
_entity_poly.pdbx_strand_id
1 'polypeptide(L)'
;MLKISLTAGDASATGHGAGPPAARGSAAWRGGSRTTALRRGRARCRAEGGGQASRAGERSGSGEVSGDKGVFDEGERKGLQLKRNRAMHHLYFTAVQRLFSEKHMTRELIENIVDREWSMFDRVRNEGGRASCQNDPATFRIMRTSQFMTWPEDLLRSYLADLETADRVGRNLLTEKYAFMMESTSPFEFRRIRHMLPVPDQDSLAWIREIVNTHVNWERRTDQAYPRVRSKGRPLTSDEDRPDVTSFETYLAGELKTWSRSTLARYLAFTRDCVRQGRNLAEETADNMARAYGYASMRDAEEKSAR
;
A
#
# COMPACT_ATOMS: atom_id res chain seq x y z
N MET A 1 -6.56 -6.63 4.20
CA MET A 1 -6.05 -5.28 4.51
C MET A 1 -4.94 -5.34 5.55
N LEU A 2 -3.96 -4.44 5.52
CA LEU A 2 -2.95 -4.27 6.57
C LEU A 2 -3.53 -3.41 7.71
N LYS A 3 -3.67 -3.99 8.90
CA LYS A 3 -4.09 -3.31 10.11
C LYS A 3 -2.85 -3.06 10.97
N ILE A 4 -2.49 -1.80 11.15
CA ILE A 4 -1.24 -1.40 11.78
C ILE A 4 -1.45 -1.22 13.28
N SER A 5 -0.57 -1.84 14.06
CA SER A 5 -0.39 -1.53 15.47
C SER A 5 0.93 -0.75 15.61
N LEU A 6 0.85 0.49 16.06
CA LEU A 6 2.03 1.29 16.43
C LEU A 6 2.28 1.18 17.93
N THR A 7 3.52 0.90 18.31
CA THR A 7 3.98 0.97 19.69
C THR A 7 4.81 2.24 19.90
N ALA A 8 5.03 2.66 21.15
CA ALA A 8 5.82 3.87 21.44
C ALA A 8 7.25 3.83 20.83
N GLY A 9 7.82 2.64 20.63
CA GLY A 9 9.10 2.47 19.94
C GLY A 9 9.05 2.69 18.42
N ASP A 10 7.86 2.67 17.81
CA ASP A 10 7.65 2.96 16.40
C ASP A 10 7.39 4.46 16.14
N ALA A 11 7.23 5.27 17.21
CA ALA A 11 6.69 6.62 17.16
C ALA A 11 7.64 7.73 17.66
N SER A 12 8.87 7.44 18.11
CA SER A 12 9.69 8.49 18.72
C SER A 12 11.20 8.39 18.46
N ALA A 13 11.70 9.40 17.77
CA ALA A 13 12.96 10.08 18.10
C ALA A 13 12.75 11.61 17.97
N THR A 14 11.91 12.19 18.82
CA THR A 14 11.85 13.65 18.99
C THR A 14 12.74 14.05 20.18
N GLY A 15 13.83 14.75 19.86
CA GLY A 15 14.74 15.34 20.83
C GLY A 15 14.06 16.41 21.69
N HIS A 16 14.51 16.50 22.93
CA HIS A 16 14.09 17.45 23.96
C HIS A 16 14.24 18.92 23.55
N GLY A 17 13.29 19.76 23.97
CA GLY A 17 13.42 21.22 23.94
C GLY A 17 12.20 21.96 24.49
N ALA A 18 12.31 22.36 25.78
CA ALA A 18 11.70 23.51 26.49
C ALA A 18 10.20 23.84 26.35
N GLY A 19 9.51 23.98 27.50
CA GLY A 19 8.11 24.42 27.64
C GLY A 19 7.89 25.96 27.69
N PRO A 20 6.87 26.46 28.42
CA PRO A 20 5.55 26.88 27.91
C PRO A 20 5.26 28.40 28.16
N PRO A 21 4.04 28.95 27.96
CA PRO A 21 2.98 28.88 29.00
C PRO A 21 1.52 28.85 28.51
N ALA A 22 0.62 28.69 29.49
CA ALA A 22 -0.81 28.40 29.43
C ALA A 22 -1.75 29.55 28.98
N ALA A 23 -2.98 29.19 28.58
CA ALA A 23 -4.16 30.04 28.77
C ALA A 23 -5.46 29.21 28.90
N ARG A 24 -6.34 29.72 29.77
CA ARG A 24 -7.59 29.15 30.28
C ARG A 24 -8.77 29.42 29.34
N GLY A 25 -9.82 28.61 29.39
CA GLY A 25 -11.11 28.93 28.76
C GLY A 25 -12.14 27.81 28.86
N SER A 26 -13.01 27.92 29.85
CA SER A 26 -14.15 27.06 30.22
C SER A 26 -15.32 27.07 29.22
N ALA A 27 -16.00 25.94 29.05
CA ALA A 27 -17.46 25.79 29.24
C ALA A 27 -17.92 24.35 29.01
N ALA A 28 -18.51 23.76 30.05
CA ALA A 28 -19.32 22.55 30.00
C ALA A 28 -20.77 22.92 29.68
N TRP A 29 -21.54 22.04 29.02
CA TRP A 29 -22.93 21.74 29.39
C TRP A 29 -23.36 20.37 28.86
N ARG A 30 -24.27 19.74 29.62
CA ARG A 30 -24.58 18.31 29.69
C ARG A 30 -25.90 17.97 28.99
N GLY A 31 -26.09 16.66 28.73
CA GLY A 31 -27.39 15.97 28.74
C GLY A 31 -27.73 15.33 27.38
N GLY A 32 -28.16 14.08 27.27
CA GLY A 32 -28.54 13.10 28.29
C GLY A 32 -28.72 11.70 27.68
N SER A 33 -28.78 10.73 28.56
CA SER A 33 -28.89 9.29 28.33
C SER A 33 -30.28 8.85 27.82
N ARG A 34 -30.34 7.73 27.07
CA ARG A 34 -31.09 6.51 27.45
C ARG A 34 -30.87 5.34 26.46
N THR A 35 -30.67 4.17 27.05
CA THR A 35 -30.78 2.76 26.63
C THR A 35 -32.11 2.46 25.89
N THR A 36 -32.39 1.38 25.15
CA THR A 36 -31.93 -0.03 25.04
C THR A 36 -32.63 -0.66 23.81
N ALA A 37 -32.10 -1.74 23.23
CA ALA A 37 -32.79 -3.03 23.00
C ALA A 37 -32.44 -3.76 21.68
N LEU A 38 -32.14 -5.04 21.85
CA LEU A 38 -31.82 -6.08 20.87
C LEU A 38 -32.96 -6.35 19.88
N ARG A 39 -32.58 -6.82 18.67
CA ARG A 39 -33.30 -7.93 18.03
C ARG A 39 -32.34 -8.84 17.25
N ARG A 40 -32.35 -10.12 17.64
CA ARG A 40 -31.69 -11.25 16.98
C ARG A 40 -32.53 -11.68 15.78
N GLY A 41 -31.88 -11.96 14.65
CA GLY A 41 -32.43 -12.73 13.54
C GLY A 41 -31.43 -13.79 13.12
N ARG A 42 -31.68 -15.05 13.52
CA ARG A 42 -31.01 -16.23 12.96
C ARG A 42 -31.72 -16.62 11.66
N ALA A 43 -30.95 -16.95 10.63
CA ALA A 43 -31.38 -17.93 9.63
C ALA A 43 -30.19 -18.81 9.26
N ARG A 44 -30.32 -20.09 9.57
CA ARG A 44 -29.52 -21.21 9.05
C ARG A 44 -30.05 -21.59 7.66
N CYS A 45 -29.20 -22.22 6.87
CA CYS A 45 -29.44 -23.40 6.00
C CYS A 45 -28.40 -23.38 4.87
N ARG A 46 -27.86 -24.49 4.35
CA ARG A 46 -27.75 -25.90 4.73
C ARG A 46 -26.73 -26.47 3.72
N ALA A 47 -25.90 -27.40 4.18
CA ALA A 47 -25.01 -28.20 3.33
C ALA A 47 -25.74 -29.45 2.83
N GLU A 48 -25.46 -29.86 1.60
CA GLU A 48 -25.53 -31.24 1.03
C GLU A 48 -24.53 -31.23 -0.14
N GLY A 49 -23.72 -32.22 -0.50
CA GLY A 49 -23.42 -33.62 -0.13
C GLY A 49 -22.24 -33.98 -1.09
N GLY A 50 -21.34 -34.93 -0.91
CA GLY A 50 -21.40 -36.29 -0.37
C GLY A 50 -20.39 -37.11 -1.20
N GLY A 51 -19.76 -38.14 -0.63
CA GLY A 51 -18.91 -39.06 -1.39
C GLY A 51 -17.83 -39.76 -0.57
N GLN A 52 -18.21 -40.88 0.07
CA GLN A 52 -17.35 -41.81 0.80
C GLN A 52 -16.67 -42.82 -0.13
N ALA A 53 -15.51 -43.34 0.31
CA ALA A 53 -15.12 -44.77 0.41
C ALA A 53 -13.59 -44.83 0.61
N SER A 54 -12.93 -45.77 1.29
CA SER A 54 -13.22 -46.80 2.31
C SER A 54 -11.84 -47.46 2.61
N ARG A 55 -11.57 -47.80 3.89
CA ARG A 55 -10.82 -48.97 4.45
C ARG A 55 -9.51 -49.46 3.77
N ALA A 56 -8.48 -49.99 4.42
CA ALA A 56 -8.14 -50.40 5.79
C ALA A 56 -6.64 -50.81 5.78
N GLY A 57 -6.01 -50.99 6.94
CA GLY A 57 -4.77 -51.80 7.04
C GLY A 57 -3.79 -51.34 8.11
N GLU A 58 -3.79 -52.03 9.24
CA GLU A 58 -2.83 -51.93 10.35
C GLU A 58 -1.42 -52.38 9.93
N ARG A 59 -0.37 -51.77 10.51
CA ARG A 59 0.68 -52.49 11.26
C ARG A 59 1.64 -51.54 11.97
N SER A 60 1.88 -51.91 13.22
CA SER A 60 2.88 -51.44 14.17
C SER A 60 4.32 -51.60 13.67
N GLY A 61 5.14 -50.58 13.94
CA GLY A 61 6.60 -50.61 13.79
C GLY A 61 7.22 -49.51 14.65
N SER A 62 7.69 -49.91 15.83
CA SER A 62 8.50 -49.11 16.75
C SER A 62 9.84 -48.72 16.10
N GLY A 63 10.11 -47.43 16.04
CA GLY A 63 11.41 -46.88 15.68
C GLY A 63 11.54 -45.49 16.28
N GLU A 64 12.22 -45.39 17.43
CA GLU A 64 12.73 -44.13 17.94
C GLU A 64 13.67 -43.52 16.91
N VAL A 65 13.27 -42.38 16.32
CA VAL A 65 14.18 -41.49 15.63
C VAL A 65 14.15 -40.18 16.41
N SER A 66 15.22 -39.95 17.15
CA SER A 66 15.54 -38.67 17.77
C SER A 66 15.48 -37.57 16.71
N GLY A 67 14.41 -36.77 16.76
CA GLY A 67 14.21 -35.60 15.92
C GLY A 67 15.23 -34.52 16.27
N ASP A 68 16.34 -34.54 15.55
CA ASP A 68 17.30 -33.45 15.50
C ASP A 68 16.54 -32.18 15.06
N LYS A 69 16.44 -31.23 15.99
CA LYS A 69 15.88 -29.91 15.71
C LYS A 69 16.87 -29.21 14.79
N GLY A 70 16.67 -29.38 13.49
CA GLY A 70 17.39 -28.67 12.44
C GLY A 70 17.38 -27.18 12.72
N VAL A 71 18.49 -26.70 13.29
CA VAL A 71 18.90 -25.30 13.28
C VAL A 71 19.12 -24.98 11.80
N PHE A 72 18.09 -24.43 11.15
CA PHE A 72 18.27 -23.83 9.84
C PHE A 72 19.24 -22.66 10.00
N ASP A 73 20.46 -22.89 9.53
CA ASP A 73 21.60 -21.98 9.58
C ASP A 73 21.20 -20.62 8.96
N GLU A 74 21.42 -19.53 9.70
CA GLU A 74 21.22 -18.16 9.21
C GLU A 74 22.02 -17.90 7.92
N GLY A 75 23.14 -18.61 7.72
CA GLY A 75 23.93 -18.60 6.49
C GLY A 75 23.16 -19.11 5.27
N GLU A 76 22.42 -20.19 5.40
CA GLU A 76 21.59 -20.74 4.32
C GLU A 76 20.37 -19.86 4.02
N ARG A 77 19.74 -19.27 5.04
CA ARG A 77 18.67 -18.27 4.86
C ARG A 77 19.17 -17.03 4.11
N LYS A 78 20.32 -16.49 4.48
CA LYS A 78 20.97 -15.36 3.78
C LYS A 78 21.36 -15.74 2.34
N GLY A 79 21.87 -16.95 2.14
CA GLY A 79 22.23 -17.48 0.82
C GLY A 79 21.02 -17.68 -0.12
N LEU A 80 19.91 -18.21 0.40
CA LEU A 80 18.64 -18.31 -0.33
C LEU A 80 18.07 -16.93 -0.65
N GLN A 81 18.15 -15.99 0.30
CA GLN A 81 17.67 -14.62 0.12
C GLN A 81 18.47 -13.87 -0.95
N LEU A 82 19.81 -14.05 -0.99
CA LEU A 82 20.66 -13.51 -2.08
C LEU A 82 20.37 -14.15 -3.44
N LYS A 83 20.22 -15.48 -3.51
CA LYS A 83 19.89 -16.18 -4.76
C LYS A 83 18.50 -15.79 -5.27
N ARG A 84 17.52 -15.66 -4.37
CA ARG A 84 16.18 -15.16 -4.68
C ARG A 84 16.23 -13.71 -5.16
N ASN A 85 17.01 -12.84 -4.50
CA ASN A 85 17.23 -11.47 -4.96
C ASN A 85 17.83 -11.42 -6.37
N ARG A 86 18.75 -12.33 -6.74
CA ARG A 86 19.43 -12.32 -8.05
C ARG A 86 18.55 -12.80 -9.21
N ALA A 87 17.78 -13.87 -9.02
CA ALA A 87 16.81 -14.35 -10.03
C ALA A 87 15.62 -13.39 -10.19
N MET A 88 15.17 -12.81 -9.07
CA MET A 88 14.12 -11.78 -9.07
C MET A 88 14.59 -10.48 -9.71
N HIS A 89 15.84 -10.08 -9.46
CA HIS A 89 16.47 -8.97 -10.16
C HIS A 89 16.47 -9.24 -11.66
N HIS A 90 16.73 -10.46 -12.13
CA HIS A 90 16.72 -10.76 -13.57
C HIS A 90 15.33 -10.65 -14.23
N LEU A 91 14.27 -11.19 -13.62
CA LEU A 91 12.89 -11.06 -14.13
C LEU A 91 12.39 -9.61 -14.10
N TYR A 92 12.61 -8.92 -12.99
CA TYR A 92 12.32 -7.50 -12.84
C TYR A 92 13.11 -6.66 -13.85
N PHE A 93 14.42 -6.88 -13.95
CA PHE A 93 15.32 -6.17 -14.87
C PHE A 93 14.88 -6.38 -16.31
N THR A 94 14.46 -7.58 -16.70
CA THR A 94 13.97 -7.85 -18.07
C THR A 94 12.64 -7.13 -18.35
N ALA A 95 11.71 -7.09 -17.39
CA ALA A 95 10.43 -6.41 -17.54
C ALA A 95 10.59 -4.87 -17.55
N VAL A 96 11.47 -4.35 -16.71
CA VAL A 96 11.72 -2.92 -16.54
C VAL A 96 12.67 -2.35 -17.60
N GLN A 97 13.62 -3.13 -18.12
CA GLN A 97 14.44 -2.73 -19.27
C GLN A 97 13.59 -2.42 -20.52
N ARG A 98 12.45 -3.09 -20.69
CA ARG A 98 11.54 -2.84 -21.82
C ARG A 98 10.83 -1.49 -21.74
N LEU A 99 10.79 -0.89 -20.55
CA LEU A 99 10.07 0.34 -20.25
C LEU A 99 10.94 1.59 -20.35
N PHE A 100 12.26 1.47 -20.14
CA PHE A 100 13.18 2.60 -20.16
C PHE A 100 13.85 2.76 -21.54
N SER A 101 13.31 3.66 -22.38
CA SER A 101 14.04 4.23 -23.52
C SER A 101 14.42 5.68 -23.23
N GLU A 102 15.73 5.94 -23.22
CA GLU A 102 16.46 7.23 -23.11
C GLU A 102 16.14 8.18 -21.94
N LYS A 103 16.66 7.82 -20.74
CA LYS A 103 17.31 8.72 -19.74
C LYS A 103 17.81 7.88 -18.57
N HIS A 104 19.09 7.51 -18.58
CA HIS A 104 19.73 6.65 -17.57
C HIS A 104 19.52 7.16 -16.12
N MET A 105 19.61 8.47 -15.92
CA MET A 105 19.46 9.13 -14.62
C MET A 105 18.05 8.98 -14.02
N THR A 106 16.99 9.07 -14.82
CA THR A 106 15.61 8.92 -14.35
C THR A 106 15.34 7.48 -13.92
N ARG A 107 15.94 6.50 -14.61
CA ARG A 107 15.84 5.09 -14.25
C ARG A 107 16.48 4.80 -12.89
N GLU A 108 17.72 5.23 -12.67
CA GLU A 108 18.41 5.03 -11.38
C GLU A 108 17.63 5.67 -10.22
N LEU A 109 17.06 6.85 -10.45
CA LEU A 109 16.24 7.55 -9.47
C LEU A 109 14.99 6.73 -9.10
N ILE A 110 14.27 6.19 -10.08
CA ILE A 110 13.09 5.35 -9.84
C ILE A 110 13.48 4.06 -9.11
N GLU A 111 14.55 3.39 -9.53
CA GLU A 111 15.03 2.16 -8.89
C GLU A 111 15.38 2.42 -7.41
N ASN A 112 16.06 3.52 -7.09
CA ASN A 112 16.37 3.92 -5.72
C ASN A 112 15.10 4.17 -4.88
N ILE A 113 14.12 4.89 -5.42
CA ILE A 113 12.83 5.12 -4.75
C ILE A 113 12.14 3.78 -4.44
N VAL A 114 12.03 2.91 -5.44
CA VAL A 114 11.35 1.61 -5.31
C VAL A 114 12.06 0.70 -4.30
N ASP A 115 13.40 0.71 -4.26
CA ASP A 115 14.19 -0.06 -3.30
C ASP A 115 13.95 0.42 -1.87
N ARG A 116 13.91 1.74 -1.65
CA ARG A 116 13.64 2.33 -0.34
C ARG A 116 12.22 2.06 0.12
N GLU A 117 11.23 2.24 -0.76
CA GLU A 117 9.85 1.88 -0.44
C GLU A 117 9.70 0.40 -0.11
N TRP A 118 10.36 -0.48 -0.86
CA TRP A 118 10.34 -1.91 -0.57
C TRP A 118 10.96 -2.21 0.80
N SER A 119 12.09 -1.58 1.13
CA SER A 119 12.74 -1.75 2.45
C SER A 119 11.84 -1.30 3.60
N MET A 120 11.14 -0.17 3.43
CA MET A 120 10.13 0.29 4.38
C MET A 120 8.92 -0.65 4.45
N PHE A 121 8.40 -1.08 3.30
CA PHE A 121 7.24 -1.97 3.19
C PHE A 121 7.49 -3.35 3.79
N ASP A 122 8.69 -3.90 3.59
CA ASP A 122 9.13 -5.19 4.15
C ASP A 122 9.08 -5.22 5.68
N ARG A 123 9.29 -4.06 6.32
CA ARG A 123 9.27 -3.87 7.77
C ARG A 123 7.89 -3.53 8.34
N VAL A 124 6.87 -3.33 7.50
CA VAL A 124 5.51 -3.02 7.96
C VAL A 124 4.98 -4.18 8.79
N ARG A 125 4.54 -3.86 10.02
CA ARG A 125 3.94 -4.82 10.96
C ARG A 125 2.42 -4.72 10.91
N ASN A 126 1.80 -5.84 10.59
CA ASN A 126 0.36 -6.00 10.56
C ASN A 126 -0.09 -6.86 11.74
N GLU A 127 -1.24 -6.55 12.33
CA GLU A 127 -1.82 -7.35 13.43
C GLU A 127 -2.05 -8.82 13.03
N GLY A 128 -2.35 -9.08 11.76
CA GLY A 128 -2.52 -10.43 11.21
C GLY A 128 -1.21 -11.12 10.79
N GLY A 129 -0.05 -10.56 11.13
CA GLY A 129 1.25 -11.00 10.62
C GLY A 129 1.51 -10.55 9.18
N ARG A 130 2.65 -10.98 8.63
CA ARG A 130 3.15 -10.54 7.32
C ARG A 130 2.11 -10.75 6.21
N ALA A 131 1.77 -9.69 5.48
CA ALA A 131 0.77 -9.76 4.41
C ALA A 131 1.32 -10.51 3.18
N SER A 132 0.42 -11.15 2.43
CA SER A 132 0.77 -11.85 1.19
C SER A 132 1.50 -10.95 0.18
N CYS A 133 1.15 -9.66 0.11
CA CYS A 133 1.82 -8.67 -0.73
C CYS A 133 3.30 -8.47 -0.37
N GLN A 134 3.70 -8.68 0.89
CA GLN A 134 5.12 -8.62 1.30
C GLN A 134 5.91 -9.86 0.84
N ASN A 135 5.25 -10.84 0.22
CA ASN A 135 5.88 -12.03 -0.36
C ASN A 135 6.01 -11.96 -1.88
N ASP A 136 5.55 -10.87 -2.52
CA ASP A 136 5.65 -10.66 -3.97
C ASP A 136 6.38 -9.35 -4.33
N PRO A 137 7.73 -9.33 -4.19
CA PRO A 137 8.53 -8.17 -4.57
C PRO A 137 8.49 -7.85 -6.06
N ALA A 138 8.28 -8.84 -6.95
CA ALA A 138 8.23 -8.55 -8.39
C ALA A 138 7.04 -7.66 -8.72
N THR A 139 5.84 -8.07 -8.29
CA THR A 139 4.63 -7.30 -8.53
C THR A 139 4.70 -5.92 -7.90
N PHE A 140 5.21 -5.81 -6.66
CA PHE A 140 5.41 -4.51 -6.02
C PHE A 140 6.27 -3.57 -6.88
N ARG A 141 7.43 -4.07 -7.32
CA ARG A 141 8.36 -3.28 -8.12
C ARG A 141 7.79 -2.89 -9.48
N ILE A 142 7.08 -3.80 -10.15
CA ILE A 142 6.40 -3.51 -11.43
C ILE A 142 5.38 -2.39 -11.22
N MET A 143 4.51 -2.50 -10.21
CA MET A 143 3.47 -1.50 -9.95
C MET A 143 4.07 -0.13 -9.63
N ARG A 144 5.04 -0.06 -8.71
CA ARG A 144 5.65 1.23 -8.31
C ARG A 144 6.48 1.84 -9.43
N THR A 145 7.25 1.05 -10.15
CA THR A 145 8.01 1.55 -11.32
C THR A 145 7.06 2.10 -12.39
N SER A 146 5.98 1.38 -12.70
CA SER A 146 4.98 1.81 -13.69
C SER A 146 4.35 3.16 -13.34
N GLN A 147 4.13 3.41 -12.05
CA GLN A 147 3.62 4.69 -11.54
C GLN A 147 4.67 5.79 -11.66
N PHE A 148 5.88 5.57 -11.13
CA PHE A 148 6.94 6.59 -11.08
C PHE A 148 7.46 6.99 -12.46
N MET A 149 7.37 6.10 -13.45
CA MET A 149 7.69 6.44 -14.84
C MET A 149 6.81 7.55 -15.43
N THR A 150 5.62 7.78 -14.87
CA THR A 150 4.73 8.86 -15.32
C THR A 150 5.14 10.22 -14.77
N TRP A 151 6.01 10.27 -13.76
CA TRP A 151 6.33 11.47 -13.01
C TRP A 151 7.52 12.24 -13.59
N PRO A 152 7.53 13.58 -13.50
CA PRO A 152 8.69 14.38 -13.83
C PRO A 152 9.81 14.17 -12.79
N GLU A 153 11.05 14.38 -13.22
CA GLU A 153 12.24 14.12 -12.40
C GLU A 153 12.28 14.94 -11.11
N ASP A 154 11.81 16.20 -11.13
CA ASP A 154 11.80 17.07 -9.96
C ASP A 154 10.87 16.56 -8.85
N LEU A 155 9.72 15.97 -9.23
CA LEU A 155 8.81 15.31 -8.30
C LEU A 155 9.43 14.04 -7.73
N LEU A 156 10.07 13.21 -8.57
CA LEU A 156 10.77 12.00 -8.12
C LEU A 156 11.87 12.34 -7.10
N ARG A 157 12.66 13.39 -7.35
CA ARG A 157 13.70 13.86 -6.41
C ARG A 157 13.10 14.35 -5.10
N SER A 158 12.00 15.09 -5.14
CA SER A 158 11.30 15.54 -3.93
C SER A 158 10.78 14.36 -3.11
N TYR A 159 10.20 13.35 -3.76
CA TYR A 159 9.70 12.17 -3.07
C TYR A 159 10.84 11.29 -2.51
N LEU A 160 11.95 11.16 -3.22
CA LEU A 160 13.14 10.49 -2.67
C LEU A 160 13.63 11.18 -1.40
N ALA A 161 13.65 12.51 -1.37
CA ALA A 161 14.06 13.27 -0.19
C ALA A 161 13.12 13.04 1.01
N ASP A 162 11.81 12.82 0.78
CA ASP A 162 10.87 12.44 1.83
C ASP A 162 11.21 11.06 2.42
N LEU A 163 11.50 10.07 1.56
CA LEU A 163 11.91 8.73 1.99
C LEU A 163 13.21 8.76 2.80
N GLU A 164 14.21 9.50 2.33
CA GLU A 164 15.51 9.65 3.01
C GLU A 164 15.38 10.38 4.35
N THR A 165 14.58 11.44 4.38
CA THR A 165 14.33 12.20 5.61
C THR A 165 13.60 11.34 6.64
N ALA A 166 12.58 10.60 6.22
CA ALA A 166 11.84 9.70 7.10
C ALA A 166 12.75 8.61 7.69
N ASP A 167 13.53 7.93 6.85
CA ASP A 167 14.46 6.88 7.30
C ASP A 167 15.49 7.43 8.30
N ARG A 168 16.07 8.61 8.02
CA ARG A 168 17.05 9.28 8.90
C ARG A 168 16.51 9.59 10.30
N VAL A 169 15.21 9.88 10.42
CA VAL A 169 14.57 10.17 11.72
C VAL A 169 13.79 8.98 12.29
N GLY A 170 13.97 7.78 11.73
CA GLY A 170 13.34 6.54 12.19
C GLY A 170 11.86 6.40 11.84
N ARG A 171 11.33 7.24 10.95
CA ARG A 171 9.96 7.13 10.43
C ARG A 171 9.89 6.13 9.28
N ASN A 172 8.74 5.47 9.14
CA ASN A 172 8.45 4.56 8.04
C ASN A 172 7.17 5.02 7.33
N LEU A 173 7.32 5.63 6.16
CA LEU A 173 6.20 6.21 5.41
C LEU A 173 5.17 5.15 5.00
N LEU A 174 5.57 3.91 4.73
CA LEU A 174 4.64 2.84 4.36
C LEU A 174 3.81 2.41 5.56
N THR A 175 4.40 2.32 6.76
CA THR A 175 3.64 2.08 8.00
C THR A 175 2.64 3.21 8.26
N GLU A 176 3.08 4.47 8.15
CA GLU A 176 2.22 5.64 8.34
C GLU A 176 1.07 5.67 7.33
N LYS A 177 1.33 5.35 6.06
CA LYS A 177 0.31 5.25 5.00
C LYS A 177 -0.81 4.28 5.38
N TYR A 178 -0.46 3.08 5.81
CA TYR A 178 -1.47 2.09 6.23
C TYR A 178 -2.17 2.50 7.53
N ALA A 179 -1.48 3.19 8.44
CA ALA A 179 -2.10 3.76 9.62
C ALA A 179 -3.13 4.86 9.25
N PHE A 180 -2.84 5.74 8.29
CA PHE A 180 -3.82 6.72 7.80
C PHE A 180 -5.02 6.09 7.09
N MET A 181 -4.84 4.99 6.37
CA MET A 181 -5.97 4.26 5.77
C MET A 181 -6.96 3.74 6.83
N MET A 182 -6.49 3.46 8.05
CA MET A 182 -7.36 3.03 9.16
C MET A 182 -8.33 4.13 9.62
N GLU A 183 -8.11 5.40 9.25
CA GLU A 183 -9.07 6.46 9.54
C GLU A 183 -10.46 6.15 9.00
N SER A 184 -10.53 5.60 7.78
CA SER A 184 -11.78 5.15 7.15
C SER A 184 -12.13 3.71 7.54
N THR A 185 -11.18 2.79 7.45
CA THR A 185 -11.51 1.34 7.55
C THR A 185 -11.56 0.79 8.97
N SER A 186 -10.95 1.47 9.93
CA SER A 186 -10.83 1.02 11.33
C SER A 186 -10.72 2.21 12.32
N PRO A 187 -11.73 3.11 12.34
CA PRO A 187 -11.64 4.41 13.03
C PRO A 187 -11.41 4.32 14.54
N PHE A 188 -11.88 3.24 15.20
CA PHE A 188 -11.64 3.01 16.62
C PHE A 188 -10.15 2.78 16.93
N GLU A 189 -9.47 1.97 16.13
CA GLU A 189 -8.05 1.70 16.29
C GLU A 189 -7.21 2.88 15.82
N PHE A 190 -7.62 3.56 14.74
CA PHE A 190 -6.95 4.77 14.28
C PHE A 190 -6.87 5.84 15.38
N ARG A 191 -7.97 6.07 16.14
CA ARG A 191 -7.96 7.01 17.26
C ARG A 191 -6.89 6.71 18.31
N ARG A 192 -6.50 5.45 18.48
CA ARG A 192 -5.48 5.03 19.44
C ARG A 192 -4.07 5.34 18.95
N ILE A 193 -3.84 5.32 17.63
CA ILE A 193 -2.50 5.52 17.05
C ILE A 193 -2.29 6.90 16.40
N ARG A 194 -3.36 7.67 16.15
CA ARG A 194 -3.30 8.95 15.41
C ARG A 194 -2.29 9.96 15.98
N HIS A 195 -2.07 9.93 17.30
CA HIS A 195 -1.17 10.85 17.98
C HIS A 195 0.32 10.55 17.73
N MET A 196 0.60 9.39 17.14
CA MET A 196 1.94 8.96 16.73
C MET A 196 2.24 9.32 15.26
N LEU A 197 1.24 9.80 14.52
CA LEU A 197 1.37 10.14 13.11
C LEU A 197 1.64 11.64 12.93
N PRO A 198 2.38 12.05 11.88
CA PRO A 198 2.47 13.45 11.50
C PRO A 198 1.06 13.99 11.20
N VAL A 199 0.81 15.27 11.50
CA VAL A 199 -0.47 15.92 11.19
C VAL A 199 -0.26 16.86 10.01
N PRO A 200 -0.82 16.57 8.83
CA PRO A 200 -0.77 17.50 7.70
C PRO A 200 -1.50 18.80 8.03
N ASP A 201 -0.94 19.92 7.58
CA ASP A 201 -1.59 21.23 7.72
C ASP A 201 -2.83 21.35 6.79
N GLN A 202 -3.62 22.40 6.98
CA GLN A 202 -4.89 22.59 6.25
C GLN A 202 -4.71 22.78 4.74
N ASP A 203 -3.63 23.42 4.30
CA ASP A 203 -3.35 23.60 2.87
C ASP A 203 -2.97 22.26 2.26
N SER A 204 -2.12 21.50 2.95
CA SER A 204 -1.74 20.15 2.55
C SER A 204 -2.97 19.25 2.41
N LEU A 205 -3.91 19.30 3.36
CA LEU A 205 -5.18 18.57 3.26
C LEU A 205 -6.06 19.04 2.09
N ALA A 206 -6.06 20.32 1.76
CA ALA A 206 -6.75 20.83 0.57
C ALA A 206 -6.13 20.32 -0.73
N TRP A 207 -4.79 20.33 -0.83
CA TRP A 207 -4.06 19.82 -1.99
C TRP A 207 -4.25 18.31 -2.18
N ILE A 208 -4.20 17.54 -1.09
CA ILE A 208 -4.45 16.09 -1.11
C ILE A 208 -5.85 15.81 -1.66
N ARG A 209 -6.88 16.52 -1.17
CA ARG A 209 -8.25 16.34 -1.67
C ARG A 209 -8.36 16.61 -3.18
N GLU A 210 -7.72 17.66 -3.66
CA GLU A 210 -7.75 17.99 -5.09
C GLU A 210 -7.04 16.94 -5.96
N ILE A 211 -5.86 16.49 -5.54
CA ILE A 211 -5.11 15.43 -6.21
C ILE A 211 -5.94 14.14 -6.23
N VAL A 212 -6.46 13.72 -5.07
CA VAL A 212 -7.25 12.49 -4.93
C VAL A 212 -8.49 12.52 -5.81
N ASN A 213 -9.25 13.62 -5.80
CA ASN A 213 -10.44 13.78 -6.65
C ASN A 213 -10.09 13.68 -8.14
N THR A 214 -8.96 14.26 -8.55
CA THR A 214 -8.50 14.17 -9.94
C THR A 214 -8.16 12.71 -10.31
N HIS A 215 -7.41 12.02 -9.45
CA HIS A 215 -7.06 10.62 -9.67
C HIS A 215 -8.27 9.69 -9.66
N VAL A 216 -9.23 9.90 -8.77
CA VAL A 216 -10.50 9.14 -8.75
C VAL A 216 -11.25 9.28 -10.08
N ASN A 217 -11.29 10.48 -10.66
CA ASN A 217 -11.92 10.69 -11.96
C ASN A 217 -11.15 10.03 -13.12
N TRP A 218 -9.83 10.04 -13.06
CA TRP A 218 -8.96 9.33 -14.00
C TRP A 218 -9.16 7.82 -13.93
N GLU A 219 -9.11 7.22 -12.74
CA GLU A 219 -9.38 5.80 -12.51
C GLU A 219 -10.77 5.41 -13.03
N ARG A 220 -11.81 6.21 -12.77
CA ARG A 220 -13.16 5.97 -13.28
C ARG A 220 -13.21 5.84 -14.81
N ARG A 221 -12.52 6.74 -15.52
CA ARG A 221 -12.46 6.72 -16.99
C ARG A 221 -11.68 5.51 -17.49
N THR A 222 -10.58 5.17 -16.82
CA THR A 222 -9.76 3.99 -17.14
C THR A 222 -10.53 2.69 -16.90
N ASP A 223 -11.29 2.58 -15.80
CA ASP A 223 -12.14 1.42 -15.51
C ASP A 223 -13.25 1.25 -16.56
N GLN A 224 -13.83 2.35 -17.05
CA GLN A 224 -14.82 2.33 -18.13
C GLN A 224 -14.21 1.92 -19.48
N ALA A 225 -12.98 2.35 -19.77
CA ALA A 225 -12.29 2.03 -21.00
C ALA A 225 -11.79 0.57 -21.07
N TYR A 226 -11.45 -0.02 -19.92
CA TYR A 226 -10.84 -1.35 -19.82
C TYR A 226 -11.55 -2.27 -18.81
N PRO A 227 -12.85 -2.53 -18.96
CA PRO A 227 -13.66 -3.16 -17.93
C PRO A 227 -13.24 -4.60 -17.59
N ARG A 228 -12.68 -5.38 -18.52
CA ARG A 228 -12.30 -6.78 -18.24
C ARG A 228 -11.05 -6.84 -17.37
N VAL A 229 -9.99 -6.15 -17.76
CA VAL A 229 -8.73 -6.12 -17.01
C VAL A 229 -8.92 -5.42 -15.66
N ARG A 230 -9.79 -4.42 -15.60
CA ARG A 230 -10.03 -3.62 -14.39
C ARG A 230 -11.11 -4.18 -13.46
N SER A 231 -11.88 -5.20 -13.89
CA SER A 231 -12.99 -5.80 -13.13
C SER A 231 -12.63 -6.31 -11.72
N LYS A 232 -11.36 -6.68 -11.49
CA LYS A 232 -10.85 -7.17 -10.20
C LYS A 232 -10.20 -6.07 -9.35
N GLY A 233 -10.36 -4.81 -9.76
CA GLY A 233 -9.87 -3.64 -9.05
C GLY A 233 -10.51 -3.49 -7.67
N ARG A 234 -9.89 -2.64 -6.86
CA ARG A 234 -10.46 -2.16 -5.59
C ARG A 234 -11.65 -1.23 -5.88
N PRO A 235 -12.59 -1.08 -4.94
CA PRO A 235 -13.59 -0.01 -5.02
C PRO A 235 -12.93 1.35 -5.21
N LEU A 236 -13.63 2.27 -5.86
CA LEU A 236 -13.02 3.55 -6.24
C LEU A 236 -13.07 4.56 -5.09
N THR A 237 -14.22 4.66 -4.42
CA THR A 237 -14.52 5.71 -3.42
C THR A 237 -14.62 5.18 -2.00
N SER A 238 -14.37 6.04 -1.02
CA SER A 238 -14.34 5.66 0.41
C SER A 238 -15.69 5.21 0.98
N ASP A 239 -16.81 5.55 0.33
CA ASP A 239 -18.15 5.08 0.74
C ASP A 239 -18.28 3.54 0.68
N GLU A 240 -17.40 2.88 -0.09
CA GLU A 240 -17.34 1.43 -0.23
C GLU A 240 -16.26 0.78 0.67
N ASP A 241 -15.61 1.58 1.53
CA ASP A 241 -14.60 1.07 2.46
C ASP A 241 -15.21 0.12 3.50
N ARG A 242 -14.49 -0.96 3.76
CA ARG A 242 -14.79 -1.95 4.81
C ARG A 242 -13.50 -2.31 5.54
N PRO A 243 -13.56 -2.91 6.74
CA PRO A 243 -12.34 -3.30 7.47
C PRO A 243 -11.37 -4.20 6.67
N ASP A 244 -11.88 -4.97 5.71
CA ASP A 244 -11.13 -5.88 4.85
C ASP A 244 -10.86 -5.33 3.43
N VAL A 245 -11.62 -4.31 3.01
CA VAL A 245 -11.61 -3.74 1.67
C VAL A 245 -11.32 -2.24 1.75
N THR A 246 -10.21 -1.79 1.17
CA THR A 246 -9.92 -0.36 1.06
C THR A 246 -10.06 0.10 -0.38
N SER A 247 -10.73 1.22 -0.58
CA SER A 247 -10.89 1.92 -1.85
C SER A 247 -9.57 2.48 -2.38
N PHE A 248 -9.59 2.91 -3.64
CA PHE A 248 -8.49 3.64 -4.25
C PHE A 248 -8.32 5.02 -3.59
N GLU A 249 -9.42 5.75 -3.39
CA GLU A 249 -9.45 7.05 -2.73
C GLU A 249 -8.73 7.03 -1.38
N THR A 250 -9.11 6.12 -0.48
CA THR A 250 -8.51 6.00 0.85
C THR A 250 -7.05 5.58 0.79
N TYR A 251 -6.69 4.71 -0.16
CA TYR A 251 -5.31 4.27 -0.35
C TYR A 251 -4.39 5.41 -0.78
N LEU A 252 -4.81 6.20 -1.78
CA LEU A 252 -4.05 7.35 -2.27
C LEU A 252 -3.99 8.45 -1.21
N ALA A 253 -5.11 8.78 -0.56
CA ALA A 253 -5.13 9.77 0.52
C ALA A 253 -4.20 9.39 1.67
N GLY A 254 -4.18 8.11 2.06
CA GLY A 254 -3.27 7.60 3.09
C GLY A 254 -1.80 7.75 2.70
N GLU A 255 -1.45 7.51 1.44
CA GLU A 255 -0.08 7.71 0.94
C GLU A 255 0.32 9.19 0.96
N LEU A 256 -0.53 10.07 0.43
CA LEU A 256 -0.22 11.49 0.31
C LEU A 256 -0.10 12.20 1.67
N LYS A 257 -0.82 11.74 2.70
CA LYS A 257 -0.69 12.25 4.07
C LYS A 257 0.70 12.02 4.69
N THR A 258 1.52 11.15 4.11
CA THR A 258 2.89 10.87 4.58
C THR A 258 3.95 11.78 3.95
N TRP A 259 3.59 12.50 2.89
CA TRP A 259 4.53 13.29 2.09
C TRP A 259 4.79 14.67 2.71
N SER A 260 5.93 15.26 2.37
CA SER A 260 6.19 16.66 2.75
C SER A 260 5.32 17.62 1.95
N ARG A 261 5.12 18.83 2.51
CA ARG A 261 4.44 19.93 1.85
C ARG A 261 5.06 20.26 0.48
N SER A 262 6.39 20.19 0.38
CA SER A 262 7.13 20.42 -0.87
C SER A 262 6.76 19.41 -1.96
N THR A 263 6.72 18.12 -1.61
CA THR A 263 6.34 17.06 -2.55
C THR A 263 4.87 17.17 -2.94
N LEU A 264 3.97 17.47 -1.99
CA LEU A 264 2.54 17.69 -2.28
C LEU A 264 2.32 18.86 -3.23
N ALA A 265 3.02 19.98 -3.04
CA ALA A 265 2.91 21.14 -3.92
C ALA A 265 3.36 20.82 -5.36
N ARG A 266 4.46 20.10 -5.52
CA ARG A 266 4.94 19.62 -6.83
C ARG A 266 3.96 18.66 -7.47
N TYR A 267 3.43 17.72 -6.68
CA TYR A 267 2.48 16.75 -7.21
C TYR A 267 1.18 17.41 -7.65
N LEU A 268 0.66 18.36 -6.87
CA LEU A 268 -0.52 19.14 -7.25
C LEU A 268 -0.29 19.90 -8.56
N ALA A 269 0.85 20.59 -8.70
CA ALA A 269 1.20 21.31 -9.91
C ALA A 269 1.28 20.37 -11.12
N PHE A 270 1.92 19.21 -10.96
CA PHE A 270 2.01 18.18 -11.99
C PHE A 270 0.64 17.60 -12.36
N THR A 271 -0.20 17.26 -11.37
CA THR A 271 -1.56 16.77 -11.59
C THR A 271 -2.39 17.77 -12.40
N ARG A 272 -2.35 19.06 -12.04
CA ARG A 272 -3.04 20.14 -12.79
C ARG A 272 -2.52 20.28 -14.21
N ASP A 273 -1.21 20.18 -14.40
CA ASP A 273 -0.58 20.22 -15.72
C ASP A 273 -1.03 19.07 -16.62
N CYS A 274 -1.07 17.84 -16.08
CA CYS A 274 -1.63 16.68 -16.77
C CYS A 274 -3.09 16.91 -17.18
N VAL A 275 -3.93 17.43 -16.28
CA VAL A 275 -5.33 17.76 -16.61
C VAL A 275 -5.41 18.76 -17.77
N ARG A 276 -4.59 19.83 -17.74
CA ARG A 276 -4.54 20.85 -18.79
C ARG A 276 -4.11 20.27 -20.14
N GLN A 277 -3.24 19.27 -20.13
CA GLN A 277 -2.77 18.56 -21.33
C GLN A 277 -3.72 17.44 -21.78
N GLY A 278 -4.83 17.19 -21.07
CA GLY A 278 -5.74 16.08 -21.36
C GLY A 278 -5.17 14.70 -21.03
N ARG A 279 -4.09 14.63 -20.25
CA ARG A 279 -3.45 13.39 -19.82
C ARG A 279 -4.24 12.69 -18.70
N ASN A 280 -4.10 11.37 -18.63
CA ASN A 280 -4.70 10.52 -17.61
C ASN A 280 -3.62 9.61 -17.01
N LEU A 281 -3.12 9.94 -15.82
CA LEU A 281 -2.03 9.18 -15.18
C LEU A 281 -2.43 7.75 -14.80
N ALA A 282 -3.71 7.48 -14.54
CA ALA A 282 -4.18 6.12 -14.24
C ALA A 282 -4.06 5.22 -15.48
N GLU A 283 -4.41 5.74 -16.65
CA GLU A 283 -4.27 5.04 -17.93
C GLU A 283 -2.80 4.87 -18.32
N GLU A 284 -1.97 5.93 -18.22
CA GLU A 284 -0.53 5.85 -18.49
C GLU A 284 0.17 4.82 -17.58
N THR A 285 -0.18 4.80 -16.28
CA THR A 285 0.34 3.82 -15.32
C THR A 285 -0.11 2.40 -15.69
N ALA A 286 -1.37 2.22 -16.09
CA ALA A 286 -1.90 0.93 -16.51
C ALA A 286 -1.22 0.41 -17.78
N ASP A 287 -0.92 1.29 -18.74
CA ASP A 287 -0.20 0.93 -19.97
C ASP A 287 1.24 0.47 -19.68
N ASN A 288 1.95 1.21 -18.81
CA ASN A 288 3.28 0.80 -18.34
C ASN A 288 3.23 -0.59 -17.68
N MET A 289 2.21 -0.85 -16.86
CA MET A 289 2.04 -2.13 -16.18
C MET A 289 1.75 -3.26 -17.18
N ALA A 290 0.86 -3.03 -18.14
CA ALA A 290 0.54 -4.00 -19.19
C ALA A 290 1.79 -4.38 -20.01
N ARG A 291 2.61 -3.38 -20.37
CA ARG A 291 3.90 -3.61 -21.05
C ARG A 291 4.88 -4.41 -20.20
N ALA A 292 4.97 -4.13 -18.90
CA ALA A 292 5.80 -4.91 -17.97
C ALA A 292 5.39 -6.39 -17.93
N TYR A 293 4.10 -6.67 -18.01
CA TYR A 293 3.54 -8.03 -18.05
C TYR A 293 3.58 -8.67 -19.46
N GLY A 294 4.16 -7.99 -20.45
CA GLY A 294 4.39 -8.55 -21.79
C GLY A 294 3.29 -8.28 -22.81
N TYR A 295 2.30 -7.46 -22.48
CA TYR A 295 1.33 -6.95 -23.45
C TYR A 295 1.91 -5.79 -24.26
N ALA A 296 1.33 -5.50 -25.42
CA ALA A 296 1.77 -4.35 -26.22
C ALA A 296 1.27 -3.02 -25.64
N SER A 297 0.13 -3.04 -24.96
CA SER A 297 -0.53 -1.90 -24.31
C SER A 297 -1.62 -2.39 -23.35
N MET A 298 -2.20 -1.48 -22.58
CA MET A 298 -3.39 -1.75 -21.78
C MET A 298 -4.57 -2.20 -22.65
N ARG A 299 -4.69 -1.63 -23.86
CA ARG A 299 -5.73 -2.04 -24.83
C ARG A 299 -5.53 -3.46 -25.33
N ASP A 300 -4.29 -3.84 -25.65
CA ASP A 300 -3.95 -5.21 -26.04
C ASP A 300 -4.27 -6.22 -24.91
N ALA A 301 -3.99 -5.86 -23.66
CA ALA A 301 -4.36 -6.69 -22.50
C ALA A 301 -5.88 -6.87 -22.37
N GLU A 302 -6.65 -5.80 -22.58
CA GLU A 302 -8.11 -5.81 -22.56
C GLU A 302 -8.71 -6.70 -23.66
N GLU A 303 -8.20 -6.59 -24.89
CA GLU A 303 -8.66 -7.38 -26.04
C GLU A 303 -8.34 -8.88 -25.87
N LYS A 304 -7.15 -9.21 -25.34
CA LYS A 304 -6.75 -10.59 -25.07
C LYS A 304 -7.49 -11.22 -23.90
N SER A 305 -7.94 -10.41 -22.93
CA SER A 305 -8.77 -10.87 -21.80
C SER A 305 -10.22 -11.19 -22.21
N ALA A 306 -10.61 -10.90 -23.45
CA ALA A 306 -11.93 -11.22 -24.00
C ALA A 306 -12.00 -12.62 -24.65
N ARG A 307 -10.87 -13.33 -24.77
CA ARG A 307 -10.74 -14.66 -25.39
C ARG A 307 -10.59 -15.74 -24.33
#